data_AF-A0A643EUG2-F1
#
_entry.id   AF-A0A643EUG2-F1
#
_cell.length_a   1.000
_cell.length_b   1.000
_cell.length_c   1.000
_cell.angle_alpha   90.00
_cell.angle_beta   90.00
_cell.angle_gamma   90.00
#
_symmetry.space_group_name_H-M   'P 1'
#
loop_
_entity.id
_entity.type
_entity.pdbx_description
1 polymer ?
#
loop_
_entity_poly.entity_id
_entity_poly.type
_entity_poly.pdbx_seq_one_letter_code
_entity_poly.pdbx_strand_id
1 'polypeptide(L)'
;MSNHHDHHHAHSHPSHDLTRNQTLVFDVLSKADGPLSAYTILDQLRDDGFRAPLQVYRALEKLLDYGMVHRLESLNAFVACAHPQCHQHGLIAFAICEQCGQVTEFSDPAIENLVSAWSVQSGFKSRKTTLELRGRCEKCGEH
;
A
#
# COMPACT_ATOMS: atom_id res chain seq x y z
N MET A 1 -29.54 1.95 -19.16
CA MET A 1 -28.31 1.88 -19.99
C MET A 1 -27.20 2.49 -19.15
N SER A 2 -26.59 1.69 -18.27
CA SER A 2 -25.62 2.15 -17.28
C SER A 2 -24.22 1.84 -17.79
N ASN A 3 -23.48 2.88 -18.17
CA ASN A 3 -22.07 2.80 -18.53
C ASN A 3 -21.25 2.49 -17.27
N HIS A 4 -20.74 1.27 -17.14
CA HIS A 4 -19.58 0.99 -16.29
C HIS A 4 -18.33 1.41 -17.07
N HIS A 5 -17.69 2.49 -16.63
CA HIS A 5 -16.33 2.82 -17.09
C HIS A 5 -15.35 2.08 -16.18
N ASP A 6 -14.87 0.94 -16.65
CA ASP A 6 -13.68 0.28 -16.12
C ASP A 6 -12.45 1.11 -16.48
N HIS A 7 -11.97 1.92 -15.53
CA HIS A 7 -10.71 2.63 -15.65
C HIS A 7 -9.54 1.69 -15.29
N HIS A 8 -9.14 0.84 -16.25
CA HIS A 8 -7.84 0.17 -16.22
C HIS A 8 -6.74 1.20 -16.49
N HIS A 9 -6.27 1.90 -15.46
CA HIS A 9 -5.09 2.75 -15.55
C HIS A 9 -3.81 1.90 -15.48
N ALA A 10 -3.08 1.84 -16.59
CA ALA A 10 -1.73 1.28 -16.63
C ALA A 10 -0.81 2.10 -15.72
N HIS A 11 -0.34 1.47 -14.63
CA HIS A 11 0.53 2.10 -13.63
C HIS A 11 1.95 2.25 -14.20
N SER A 12 2.28 3.43 -14.72
CA SER A 12 3.65 3.81 -15.06
C SER A 12 4.35 4.38 -13.83
N HIS A 13 5.11 3.54 -13.11
CA HIS A 13 6.04 3.99 -12.09
C HIS A 13 7.22 4.72 -12.74
N PRO A 14 7.73 5.83 -12.17
CA PRO A 14 9.00 6.41 -12.61
C PRO A 14 10.08 5.31 -12.54
N SER A 15 10.90 5.21 -13.59
CA SER A 15 11.94 4.19 -13.72
C SER A 15 13.07 4.44 -12.71
N HIS A 16 12.84 4.08 -11.45
CA HIS A 16 13.90 3.89 -10.49
C HIS A 16 14.68 2.64 -10.90
N ASP A 17 16.01 2.76 -10.97
CA ASP A 17 16.87 1.62 -11.27
C ASP A 17 16.93 0.72 -10.03
N LEU A 18 15.95 -0.19 -9.93
CA LEU A 18 15.81 -1.09 -8.80
C LEU A 18 16.91 -2.13 -8.82
N THR A 19 17.54 -2.36 -7.67
CA THR A 19 18.40 -3.53 -7.47
C THR A 19 17.58 -4.82 -7.59
N ARG A 20 18.25 -5.94 -7.91
CA ARG A 20 17.59 -7.25 -8.01
C ARG A 20 16.66 -7.57 -6.83
N ASN A 21 17.10 -7.32 -5.60
CA ASN A 21 16.29 -7.62 -4.41
C ASN A 21 15.06 -6.71 -4.28
N GLN A 22 15.17 -5.45 -4.68
CA GLN A 22 14.04 -4.52 -4.70
C GLN A 22 13.02 -4.92 -5.77
N THR A 23 13.48 -5.28 -6.97
CA THR A 23 12.62 -5.79 -8.05
C THR A 23 11.85 -7.03 -7.61
N LEU A 24 12.55 -8.03 -7.04
CA LEU A 24 11.90 -9.27 -6.59
C LEU A 24 10.84 -9.02 -5.51
N VAL A 25 11.14 -8.19 -4.51
CA VAL A 25 10.18 -7.84 -3.45
C VAL A 25 8.99 -7.06 -4.01
N PHE A 26 9.23 -6.10 -4.91
CA PHE A 26 8.17 -5.33 -5.53
C PHE A 26 7.27 -6.19 -6.42
N ASP A 27 7.84 -7.11 -7.19
CA ASP A 27 7.10 -8.04 -8.05
C ASP A 27 6.20 -8.98 -7.23
N VAL A 28 6.69 -9.49 -6.11
CA VAL A 28 5.90 -10.30 -5.18
C VAL A 28 4.71 -9.52 -4.65
N LEU A 29 4.93 -8.28 -4.22
CA LEU A 29 3.85 -7.41 -3.72
C LEU A 29 2.85 -7.02 -4.81
N SER A 30 3.32 -6.78 -6.04
CA SER A 30 2.48 -6.36 -7.16
C SER A 30 1.57 -7.48 -7.69
N LYS A 31 1.96 -8.74 -7.47
CA LYS A 31 1.18 -9.92 -7.86
C LYS A 31 0.30 -10.47 -6.74
N ALA A 32 0.42 -9.94 -5.53
CA ALA A 32 -0.33 -10.41 -4.38
C ALA A 32 -1.77 -9.89 -4.41
N ASP A 33 -2.74 -10.76 -4.12
CA ASP A 33 -4.16 -10.37 -3.97
C ASP A 33 -4.45 -9.57 -2.69
N GLY A 34 -3.45 -9.39 -1.84
CA GLY A 34 -3.58 -8.75 -0.55
C GLY A 34 -2.24 -8.43 0.11
N PRO A 35 -2.27 -7.83 1.31
CA PRO A 35 -1.09 -7.37 2.01
C PRO A 35 -0.24 -8.56 2.48
N LEU A 36 1.07 -8.48 2.27
CA LEU A 36 2.01 -9.52 2.67
C LEU A 36 2.86 -9.07 3.85
N SER A 37 3.03 -9.97 4.83
CA SER A 37 4.02 -9.76 5.88
C SER A 37 5.44 -9.91 5.32
N ALA A 38 6.43 -9.31 5.98
CA ALA A 38 7.84 -9.46 5.58
C ALA A 38 8.30 -10.94 5.58
N TYR A 39 7.74 -11.78 6.45
CA TYR A 39 8.03 -13.21 6.50
C TYR A 39 7.39 -13.97 5.35
N THR A 40 6.16 -13.61 4.97
CA THR A 40 5.49 -14.18 3.80
C THR A 40 6.26 -13.86 2.52
N ILE A 41 6.74 -12.61 2.38
CA ILE A 41 7.60 -12.21 1.26
C ILE A 41 8.92 -12.99 1.27
N LEU A 42 9.56 -13.14 2.44
CA LEU A 42 10.79 -13.92 2.58
C LEU A 42 10.58 -15.36 2.13
N ASP A 43 9.50 -16.00 2.57
CA ASP A 43 9.22 -17.40 2.26
C ASP A 43 8.97 -17.61 0.76
N GLN A 44 8.29 -16.67 0.09
CA GLN A 44 8.08 -16.72 -1.36
C GLN A 44 9.37 -16.50 -2.16
N LEU A 45 10.36 -15.78 -1.61
CA LEU A 45 11.62 -15.45 -2.30
C LEU A 45 12.80 -16.35 -1.91
N ARG A 46 12.57 -17.44 -1.16
CA ARG A 46 13.65 -18.36 -0.74
C ARG A 46 14.39 -18.95 -1.93
N ASP A 47 13.66 -19.38 -2.94
CA ASP A 47 14.22 -19.99 -4.15
C ASP A 47 14.99 -18.98 -5.01
N ASP A 48 14.66 -17.69 -4.88
CA ASP A 48 15.38 -16.58 -5.52
C ASP A 48 16.65 -16.14 -4.74
N GLY A 49 16.96 -16.80 -3.64
CA GLY A 49 18.18 -16.60 -2.85
C GLY A 49 18.03 -15.73 -1.60
N PHE A 50 16.80 -15.37 -1.21
CA PHE A 50 16.58 -14.73 0.08
C PHE A 50 16.74 -15.75 1.22
N ARG A 51 17.48 -15.37 2.27
CA ARG A 51 17.78 -16.26 3.40
C ARG A 51 17.49 -15.63 4.76
N ALA A 52 17.42 -14.31 4.85
CA ALA A 52 17.23 -13.60 6.11
C ALA A 52 16.15 -12.51 5.98
N PRO A 53 15.29 -12.31 7.01
CA PRO A 53 14.29 -11.24 7.02
C PRO A 53 14.87 -9.85 6.76
N LEU A 54 16.10 -9.59 7.22
CA LEU A 54 16.78 -8.32 7.01
C LEU A 54 16.95 -7.95 5.53
N GLN A 55 17.09 -8.93 4.62
CA GLN A 55 17.18 -8.67 3.19
C GLN A 55 15.85 -8.11 2.65
N VAL A 56 14.73 -8.64 3.12
CA VAL A 56 13.38 -8.15 2.78
C VAL A 56 13.17 -6.75 3.33
N TYR A 57 13.47 -6.52 4.61
CA TYR A 57 13.31 -5.19 5.22
C TYR A 57 14.13 -4.11 4.53
N ARG A 58 15.37 -4.40 4.10
CA ARG A 58 16.21 -3.44 3.35
C ARG A 58 15.63 -3.10 1.98
N ALA A 59 15.04 -4.08 1.29
CA ALA A 59 14.36 -3.84 0.03
C ALA A 59 13.09 -3.00 0.24
N LEU A 60 12.26 -3.38 1.22
CA LEU A 60 11.04 -2.67 1.59
C LEU A 60 11.32 -1.21 2.00
N GLU A 61 12.37 -0.95 2.78
CA GLU A 61 12.74 0.41 3.18
C GLU A 61 12.97 1.31 1.96
N LYS A 62 13.68 0.82 0.94
CA LYS A 62 13.91 1.57 -0.29
C LYS A 62 12.65 1.75 -1.13
N LEU A 63 11.82 0.72 -1.21
CA LEU A 63 10.53 0.82 -1.91
C LEU A 63 9.57 1.78 -1.22
N LEU A 64 9.59 1.87 0.11
CA LEU A 64 8.84 2.85 0.91
C LEU A 64 9.37 4.26 0.65
N ASP A 65 10.70 4.44 0.64
CA ASP A 65 11.34 5.73 0.31
C ASP A 65 10.91 6.23 -1.09
N TYR A 66 10.76 5.31 -2.05
CA TYR A 66 10.30 5.62 -3.41
C TYR A 66 8.78 5.76 -3.54
N GLY A 67 8.01 5.50 -2.48
CA GLY A 67 6.55 5.50 -2.52
C GLY A 67 5.95 4.40 -3.40
N MET A 68 6.72 3.34 -3.70
CA MET A 68 6.29 2.21 -4.52
C MET A 68 5.53 1.16 -3.72
N VAL A 69 5.71 1.13 -2.40
CA VAL A 69 4.96 0.25 -1.49
C VAL A 69 4.45 1.06 -0.30
N HIS A 70 3.38 0.59 0.31
CA HIS A 70 2.84 1.13 1.56
C HIS A 70 2.90 0.08 2.66
N ARG A 71 3.07 0.54 3.90
CA ARG A 71 2.95 -0.30 5.09
C ARG A 71 1.57 -0.09 5.71
N LEU A 72 0.86 -1.20 5.94
CA LEU A 72 -0.33 -1.27 6.78
C LEU A 72 0.14 -1.53 8.21
N GLU A 73 0.10 -0.50 9.04
CA GLU A 73 0.65 -0.57 10.41
C GLU A 73 -0.16 -1.54 11.25
N SER A 74 -1.47 -1.58 11.05
CA SER A 74 -2.35 -2.42 11.86
C SER A 74 -2.18 -3.92 11.58
N LEU A 75 -1.68 -4.29 10.40
CA LEU A 75 -1.41 -5.69 10.01
C LEU A 75 0.06 -6.07 10.02
N ASN A 76 0.98 -5.11 10.24
CA ASN A 76 2.42 -5.29 10.04
C ASN A 76 2.74 -5.91 8.66
N ALA A 77 2.05 -5.42 7.63
CA ALA A 77 2.10 -5.96 6.29
C ALA A 77 2.32 -4.84 5.25
N PHE A 78 2.64 -5.23 4.03
CA PHE A 78 3.03 -4.35 2.94
C PHE A 78 2.16 -4.60 1.71
N VAL A 79 1.88 -3.54 0.96
CA VAL A 79 1.15 -3.58 -0.32
C VAL A 79 1.91 -2.77 -1.36
N ALA A 80 1.82 -3.18 -2.63
CA ALA A 80 2.26 -2.32 -3.72
C ALA A 80 1.36 -1.08 -3.81
N CYS A 81 1.94 0.07 -4.14
CA CYS A 81 1.23 1.33 -4.30
C CYS A 81 0.39 1.32 -5.59
N ALA A 82 -0.90 1.60 -5.49
CA ALA A 82 -1.76 1.71 -6.67
C ALA A 82 -1.63 3.08 -7.37
N HIS A 83 -1.24 4.14 -6.65
CA HIS A 83 -1.19 5.50 -7.20
C HIS A 83 0.19 6.18 -7.03
N PRO A 84 1.23 5.73 -7.77
CA PRO A 84 2.58 6.27 -7.61
C PRO A 84 2.73 7.78 -7.87
N GLN A 85 1.78 8.39 -8.58
CA GLN A 85 1.82 9.81 -8.95
C GLN A 85 1.06 10.73 -7.98
N CYS A 86 0.32 10.18 -7.00
CA CYS A 86 -0.54 10.97 -6.10
C CYS A 86 0.06 11.30 -4.73
N HIS A 87 1.11 10.61 -4.28
CA HIS A 87 1.50 10.65 -2.87
C HIS A 87 2.50 11.74 -2.48
N GLN A 88 2.68 12.77 -3.29
CA GLN A 88 3.68 13.78 -2.93
C GLN A 88 3.34 14.51 -1.62
N HIS A 89 2.06 14.71 -1.24
CA HIS A 89 1.70 15.40 0.02
C HIS A 89 0.27 15.09 0.52
N GLY A 90 -0.13 13.83 0.67
CA GLY A 90 -1.53 13.49 0.97
C GLY A 90 -1.78 12.43 2.04
N LEU A 91 -3.03 12.40 2.53
CA LEU A 91 -3.60 11.32 3.33
C LEU A 91 -3.63 10.03 2.50
N ILE A 92 -3.10 8.94 3.05
CA ILE A 92 -3.22 7.61 2.44
C ILE A 92 -4.28 6.84 3.20
N ALA A 93 -5.33 6.36 2.52
CA ALA A 93 -6.43 5.64 3.14
C ALA A 93 -6.58 4.22 2.56
N PHE A 94 -6.77 3.26 3.46
CA PHE A 94 -6.95 1.85 3.13
C PHE A 94 -8.22 1.31 3.77
N ALA A 95 -8.98 0.51 3.04
CA ALA A 95 -10.03 -0.35 3.57
C ALA A 95 -9.55 -1.79 3.57
N ILE A 96 -9.65 -2.45 4.73
CA ILE A 96 -9.12 -3.78 4.99
C ILE A 96 -10.28 -4.70 5.34
N CYS A 97 -10.47 -5.76 4.55
CA CYS A 97 -11.43 -6.80 4.88
C CYS A 97 -10.84 -7.79 5.90
N GLU A 98 -11.51 -7.93 7.04
CA GLU A 98 -11.10 -8.85 8.11
C GLU A 98 -11.38 -10.34 7.79
N GLN A 99 -12.18 -10.62 6.76
CA GLN A 99 -12.55 -11.99 6.39
C GLN A 99 -11.66 -12.56 5.27
N CYS A 100 -11.54 -11.85 4.15
CA CYS A 100 -10.72 -12.31 3.03
C CYS A 100 -9.32 -11.68 2.97
N GLY A 101 -9.04 -10.67 3.80
CA GLY A 101 -7.76 -9.96 3.80
C GLY A 101 -7.57 -8.98 2.64
N GLN A 102 -8.58 -8.81 1.76
CA GLN A 102 -8.50 -7.86 0.65
C GLN A 102 -8.29 -6.43 1.17
N VAL A 103 -7.39 -5.70 0.51
CA VAL A 103 -7.12 -4.30 0.82
C VAL A 103 -7.41 -3.43 -0.39
N THR A 104 -8.11 -2.33 -0.18
CA THR A 104 -8.41 -1.34 -1.20
C THR A 104 -7.87 0.01 -0.76
N GLU A 105 -7.01 0.60 -1.60
CA GLU A 105 -6.57 1.98 -1.45
C GLU A 105 -7.65 2.92 -1.98
N PHE A 106 -7.95 4.01 -1.26
CA PHE A 106 -8.90 5.02 -1.69
C PHE A 106 -8.43 6.43 -1.28
N SER A 107 -8.96 7.44 -1.96
CA SER A 107 -8.73 8.84 -1.65
C SER A 107 -10.06 9.61 -1.65
N ASP A 108 -10.23 10.46 -0.63
CA ASP A 108 -11.40 11.33 -0.51
C ASP A 108 -10.93 12.73 -0.08
N PRO A 109 -11.10 13.75 -0.96
CA PRO A 109 -10.70 15.12 -0.66
C PRO A 109 -11.36 15.70 0.59
N ALA A 110 -12.57 15.26 0.97
CA ALA A 110 -13.25 15.74 2.16
C ALA A 110 -12.52 15.29 3.44
N ILE A 111 -12.04 14.05 3.47
CA ILE A 111 -11.26 13.52 4.61
C ILE A 111 -9.90 14.22 4.68
N GLU A 112 -9.24 14.38 3.54
CA GLU A 112 -7.95 15.09 3.45
C GLU A 112 -8.06 16.53 3.96
N ASN A 113 -9.08 17.27 3.52
CA ASN A 113 -9.35 18.63 3.95
C ASN A 113 -9.66 18.72 5.45
N LEU A 114 -10.44 17.77 5.99
CA LEU A 114 -10.79 17.72 7.40
C LEU A 114 -9.53 17.54 8.28
N VAL A 115 -8.68 16.58 7.93
CA VAL A 115 -7.45 16.30 8.69
C VAL A 115 -6.45 17.46 8.56
N SER A 116 -6.34 18.05 7.38
CA SER A 116 -5.48 19.22 7.14
C SER A 116 -5.95 20.43 7.97
N ALA A 117 -7.25 20.74 7.96
CA ALA A 117 -7.83 21.84 8.73
C ALA A 117 -7.60 21.67 10.24
N TRP A 118 -7.82 20.46 10.77
CA TRP A 118 -7.56 20.17 12.18
C TRP A 118 -6.07 20.33 12.54
N SER A 119 -5.17 19.88 11.67
CA SER A 119 -3.72 19.98 11.88
C SER A 119 -3.27 21.44 11.95
N VAL A 120 -3.80 22.29 11.06
CA VAL A 120 -3.56 23.74 11.09
C VAL A 120 -4.11 24.37 12.38
N GLN A 121 -5.35 24.05 12.75
CA GLN A 121 -6.00 24.62 13.94
C GLN A 121 -5.30 24.23 15.24
N SER A 122 -4.82 22.99 15.34
CA SER A 122 -4.12 22.48 16.52
C SER A 122 -2.64 22.87 16.57
N GLY A 123 -2.09 23.44 15.49
CA GLY A 123 -0.65 23.66 15.33
C GLY A 123 0.16 22.36 15.18
N PHE A 124 -0.51 21.24 14.89
CA PHE A 124 0.12 19.94 14.74
C PHE A 124 0.77 19.79 13.36
N LYS A 125 2.08 19.52 13.33
CA LYS A 125 2.85 19.33 12.09
C LYS A 125 2.97 17.84 11.77
N SER A 126 1.96 17.28 11.10
CA SER A 126 1.98 15.88 10.65
C SER A 126 3.09 15.63 9.62
N ARG A 127 3.89 14.57 9.81
CA ARG A 127 4.88 14.13 8.82
C ARG A 127 4.32 13.09 7.84
N LYS A 128 3.36 12.28 8.29
CA LYS A 128 2.67 11.24 7.53
C LYS A 128 1.28 11.06 8.14
N THR A 129 0.27 10.88 7.28
CA THR A 129 -1.11 10.62 7.70
C THR A 129 -1.58 9.34 7.01
N THR A 130 -2.01 8.37 7.80
CA THR A 130 -2.52 7.09 7.31
C THR A 130 -3.85 6.79 7.98
N LEU A 131 -4.85 6.45 7.18
CA LEU A 131 -6.17 6.01 7.62
C LEU A 131 -6.35 4.55 7.24
N GLU A 132 -6.72 3.71 8.21
CA GLU A 132 -7.02 2.31 7.98
C GLU A 132 -8.42 2.01 8.51
N LEU A 133 -9.32 1.65 7.59
CA LEU A 133 -10.67 1.17 7.90
C LEU A 133 -10.64 -0.35 7.94
N ARG A 134 -11.24 -0.93 8.97
CA ARG A 134 -11.37 -2.38 9.14
C ARG A 134 -12.84 -2.77 9.12
N GLY A 135 -13.17 -3.81 8.36
CA GLY A 135 -14.53 -4.29 8.26
C GLY A 135 -14.66 -5.45 7.28
N ARG A 136 -15.80 -5.53 6.59
CA ARG A 136 -16.04 -6.53 5.55
C ARG A 136 -16.15 -5.85 4.19
N CYS A 137 -15.49 -6.39 3.17
CA CYS A 137 -15.72 -5.95 1.80
C CYS A 137 -17.10 -6.41 1.34
N GLU A 138 -17.60 -5.84 0.24
CA GLU A 138 -18.88 -6.17 -0.37
C GLU A 138 -19.06 -7.69 -0.55
N LYS A 139 -18.05 -8.38 -1.11
CA LYS A 139 -18.05 -9.84 -1.32
C LYS A 139 -18.19 -10.65 -0.02
N CYS A 140 -17.75 -10.11 1.12
CA CYS A 140 -17.84 -10.76 2.42
C CYS A 140 -19.05 -10.27 3.25
N GLY A 141 -19.71 -9.19 2.83
CA GLY A 141 -20.82 -8.56 3.53
C GLY A 141 -22.20 -9.08 3.11
N GLU A 142 -22.31 -9.78 1.98
CA GLU A 142 -23.59 -10.33 1.48
C GLU A 142 -24.01 -11.67 2.13
N HIS A 143 -23.51 -11.99 3.34
CA HIS A 143 -23.88 -13.18 4.11
C HIS A 143 -24.16 -12.87 5.58
#